data_AF-A0A6B3FQY8-F1
#
_entry.id   AF-A0A6B3FQY8-F1
#
_cell.length_a   1.000
_cell.length_b   1.000
_cell.length_c   1.000
_cell.angle_alpha   90.00
_cell.angle_beta   90.00
_cell.angle_gamma   90.00
#
_symmetry.space_group_name_H-M   'P 1'
#
loop_
_entity.id
_entity.type
_entity.pdbx_description
1 polymer ?
#
loop_
_entity_poly.entity_id
_entity_poly.type
_entity_poly.pdbx_seq_one_letter_code
_entity_poly.pdbx_strand_id
1 'polypeptide(L)' 'SLVSADGDEGYPGRLGFSVTYTLEPGGALVLDYRAVTDAPTVLNPTSHLYWNLAGADSGSALGQQLRVAA' A
#
# COMPACT_ATOMS: atom_id res chain seq x y z
N SER A 1 6.85 -11.62 -0.75
CA SER A 1 6.48 -11.41 -2.15
C SER A 1 5.26 -12.27 -2.48
N LEU A 2 4.51 -11.90 -3.51
CA LEU A 2 3.33 -12.59 -4.02
C LEU A 2 3.55 -12.89 -5.51
N VAL A 3 2.96 -13.97 -6.00
CA VAL A 3 2.79 -14.21 -7.44
C VAL A 3 1.30 -14.35 -7.71
N SER A 4 0.77 -13.53 -8.61
CA SER A 4 -0.57 -13.66 -9.17
C SER A 4 -0.43 -14.26 -10.57
N ALA A 5 -1.22 -15.30 -10.85
CA ALA A 5 -1.12 -16.04 -12.11
C ALA A 5 -1.75 -15.25 -13.26
N ASP A 6 -1.39 -15.58 -14.50
CA ASP A 6 -2.09 -15.05 -15.67
C ASP A 6 -3.59 -15.38 -15.58
N GLY A 7 -4.43 -14.37 -15.77
CA GLY A 7 -5.90 -14.46 -15.67
C GLY A 7 -6.46 -14.42 -14.25
N ASP A 8 -5.63 -14.29 -13.22
CA ASP A 8 -6.08 -14.13 -11.83
C ASP A 8 -6.90 -12.84 -11.69
N GLU A 9 -8.11 -12.96 -11.14
CA GLU A 9 -9.15 -11.91 -11.11
C GLU A 9 -9.40 -11.24 -12.49
N GLY A 10 -9.03 -11.91 -13.60
CA GLY A 10 -9.18 -11.43 -14.97
C GLY A 10 -8.05 -10.55 -15.51
N TYR A 11 -6.96 -10.36 -14.77
CA TYR A 11 -5.82 -9.54 -15.22
C TYR A 11 -4.85 -10.35 -16.11
N PRO A 12 -4.45 -9.83 -17.28
CA PRO A 12 -3.47 -10.50 -18.13
C PRO A 12 -2.07 -10.51 -17.52
N GLY A 13 -1.31 -11.56 -17.82
CA GLY A 13 0.09 -11.73 -17.44
C GLY A 13 0.27 -12.21 -16.00
N ARG A 14 1.29 -13.04 -15.78
CA ARG A 14 1.73 -13.41 -14.43
C ARG A 14 2.40 -12.21 -13.78
N LEU A 15 1.89 -11.78 -12.63
CA LEU A 15 2.46 -10.71 -11.82
C LEU A 15 3.34 -11.28 -10.71
N GLY A 16 4.63 -10.92 -10.70
CA GLY A 16 5.48 -11.01 -9.51
C GLY A 16 5.45 -9.70 -8.75
N PHE A 17 5.00 -9.70 -7.50
CA PHE A 17 4.82 -8.49 -6.69
C PHE A 17 5.55 -8.58 -5.34
N SER A 18 6.11 -7.48 -4.90
CA SER A 18 6.70 -7.35 -3.57
C SER A 18 6.53 -5.96 -3.01
N VAL A 19 6.39 -5.88 -1.69
CA VAL A 19 6.43 -4.62 -0.95
C VAL A 19 7.52 -4.76 0.10
N THR A 20 8.43 -3.79 0.14
CA THR A 20 9.41 -3.65 1.23
C THR A 20 8.91 -2.59 2.19
N TYR A 21 8.84 -2.93 3.47
CA TYR A 21 8.50 -2.01 4.55
C TYR A 21 9.77 -1.65 5.29
N THR A 22 10.11 -0.37 5.31
CA THR A 22 11.25 0.16 6.05
C THR A 22 10.77 1.13 7.13
N LEU A 23 11.14 0.88 8.39
CA LEU A 23 11.00 1.85 9.46
C LEU A 23 12.34 2.58 9.63
N GLU A 24 12.38 3.86 9.27
CA GLU A 24 13.58 4.67 9.39
C GLU A 24 13.79 5.17 10.83
N PRO A 25 15.04 5.51 11.24
CA PRO A 25 15.33 6.00 12.59
C PRO A 25 14.51 7.22 13.03
N GLY A 26 13.97 8.01 12.09
CA GLY A 26 13.09 9.14 12.36
C GLY A 26 11.61 8.80 12.55
N GLY A 27 11.24 7.51 12.51
CA GLY A 27 9.85 7.05 12.63
C GLY A 27 9.06 7.09 11.32
N ALA A 28 9.70 7.42 10.19
CA ALA A 28 9.08 7.34 8.89
C ALA A 28 8.91 5.88 8.47
N LEU A 29 7.69 5.53 8.03
CA LEU A 29 7.40 4.25 7.41
C LEU A 29 7.41 4.41 5.89
N VAL A 30 8.37 3.77 5.23
CA VAL A 30 8.52 3.77 3.77
C VAL A 30 8.02 2.45 3.21
N LEU A 31 7.18 2.52 2.17
CA LEU A 31 6.65 1.37 1.44
C LEU A 31 7.15 1.43 -0.01
N ASP A 32 8.04 0.52 -0.36
CA ASP A 32 8.56 0.37 -1.72
C ASP A 32 7.85 -0.77 -2.44
N TYR A 33 7.02 -0.42 -3.43
CA TYR A 33 6.30 -1.38 -4.26
C TYR A 33 7.12 -1.75 -5.49
N ARG A 34 7.26 -3.05 -5.76
CA ARG A 34 7.91 -3.57 -6.96
C ARG A 34 7.05 -4.62 -7.64
N ALA A 35 6.91 -4.50 -8.95
CA ALA A 35 6.15 -5.41 -9.79
C ALA A 35 6.96 -5.77 -11.05
N VAL A 36 6.81 -7.02 -11.49
CA VAL A 36 7.28 -7.49 -12.80
C VAL A 36 6.19 -8.35 -13.41
N THR A 37 5.88 -8.12 -14.67
CA THR A 37 4.86 -8.86 -15.42
C THR A 37 5.46 -9.43 -16.69
N ASP A 38 4.90 -10.53 -17.18
CA ASP A 38 5.32 -11.17 -18.44
C ASP A 38 4.42 -10.84 -19.64
N ALA A 39 3.34 -10.09 -19.41
CA ALA A 39 2.51 -9.48 -20.44
C ALA A 39 2.08 -8.05 -20.04
N PRO A 40 1.68 -7.21 -21.01
CA PRO A 40 1.05 -5.91 -20.72
C PRO A 40 -0.19 -6.10 -19.83
N THR A 41 -0.25 -5.35 -18.74
CA THR A 41 -1.35 -5.40 -17.77
C THR A 41 -1.51 -4.07 -17.05
N VAL A 42 -2.56 -3.94 -16.24
CA VAL A 42 -2.79 -2.77 -15.39
C VAL A 42 -2.39 -3.06 -13.95
N LEU A 43 -1.79 -2.08 -13.28
CA LEU A 43 -1.40 -2.22 -11.87
C LEU A 43 -1.32 -0.84 -11.22
N ASN A 44 -2.06 -0.63 -10.13
CA ASN A 44 -2.06 0.62 -9.37
C ASN A 44 -2.32 0.35 -7.87
N PRO A 45 -1.40 -0.31 -7.15
CA PRO A 45 -1.57 -0.63 -5.73
C PRO A 45 -1.39 0.62 -4.86
N THR A 46 -1.96 0.56 -3.66
CA THR A 46 -1.72 1.56 -2.61
C THR A 46 -1.73 0.88 -1.24
N SER A 47 -1.42 1.64 -0.19
CA SER A 47 -1.53 1.20 1.19
C SER A 47 -2.84 1.66 1.80
N HIS A 48 -3.50 0.79 2.55
CA HIS A 48 -4.81 1.07 3.15
C HIS A 48 -4.70 1.33 4.66
N LEU A 49 -3.73 2.16 5.04
CA LEU A 49 -3.46 2.50 6.44
C LEU A 49 -4.54 3.42 6.99
N TYR A 50 -4.91 3.16 8.25
CA TYR A 50 -5.77 4.03 9.03
C TYR A 50 -4.95 4.67 10.15
N TRP A 51 -5.02 5.99 10.26
CA TRP A 51 -4.38 6.73 11.33
C TRP A 51 -5.41 7.18 12.36
N ASN A 52 -5.09 6.94 13.63
CA ASN A 52 -5.72 7.59 14.75
C ASN A 52 -4.62 7.97 15.76
N LEU A 53 -4.28 9.26 15.83
CA LEU A 53 -3.19 9.76 16.67
C LEU A 53 -3.47 9.66 18.17
N ALA A 54 -4.73 9.44 18.58
CA ALA A 54 -5.07 9.22 19.98
C ALA A 54 -4.83 7.77 20.45
N GLY A 55 -4.45 6.86 19.53
CA GLY A 55 -4.10 5.48 19.82
C GLY A 55 -5.26 4.49 19.70
N ALA A 56 -4.97 3.22 19.98
CA ALA A 56 -5.96 2.14 19.96
C ALA A 56 -7.12 2.43 20.93
N ASP A 57 -8.34 2.07 20.53
CA ASP A 57 -9.57 2.22 21.34
C ASP A 57 -9.91 3.65 21.78
N SER A 58 -9.26 4.67 21.21
CA SER A 58 -9.52 6.08 21.51
C SER A 58 -10.81 6.64 20.87
N GLY A 59 -11.50 5.84 20.07
CA GLY A 59 -12.73 6.21 19.39
C GLY A 59 -12.50 7.05 18.15
N SER A 60 -13.17 8.20 18.07
CA SER A 60 -13.28 8.99 16.84
C SER A 60 -12.02 9.81 16.51
N ALA A 61 -11.64 9.83 15.23
CA ALA A 61 -10.59 10.70 14.71
C ALA A 61 -11.07 12.12 14.34
N LEU A 62 -12.38 12.42 14.45
CA LEU A 62 -12.96 13.69 13.98
C LEU A 62 -12.40 14.96 14.65
N GLY A 63 -11.76 14.84 15.81
CA GLY A 63 -11.09 15.95 16.48
C GLY A 63 -9.68 16.27 15.96
N GLN A 64 -9.15 15.47 15.04
CA GLN A 64 -7.79 15.62 14.49
C GLN A 64 -7.80 16.65 13.35
N GLN A 65 -6.72 17.43 13.24
CA GLN A 65 -6.59 18.47 12.22
C GLN A 65 -5.99 17.91 10.93
N LEU A 66 -6.58 18.25 9.78
CA LEU A 66 -6.13 17.85 8.46
C LEU A 66 -5.81 19.08 7.60
N ARG A 67 -4.67 19.04 6.90
CA ARG A 67 -4.35 19.96 5.81
C ARG A 67 -3.97 19.16 4.58
N VAL A 68 -4.59 19.48 3.44
CA VAL A 68 -4.31 18.85 2.14
C VAL A 68 -3.86 19.93 1.17
N ALA A 69 -2.75 19.69 0.48
CA ALA A 69 -2.31 20.49 -0.66
C ALA A 69 -2.65 19.72 -1.94
N ALA A 70 -3.89 19.87 -2.39
CA ALA A 70 -4.43 19.23 -3.60
C ALA A 70 -4.61 20.27 -4.71
#